data_AF-A0A968QX04-F1
#
_entry.id   AF-A0A968QX04-F1
#
_cell.length_a   1.000
_cell.length_b   1.000
_cell.length_c   1.000
_cell.angle_alpha   90.00
_cell.angle_beta   90.00
_cell.angle_gamma   90.00
#
_symmetry.space_group_name_H-M   'P 1'
#
loop_
_entity.id
_entity.type
_entity.pdbx_description
1 polymer ?
#
loop_
_entity_poly.entity_id
_entity_poly.type
_entity_poly.pdbx_seq_one_letter_code
_entity_poly.pdbx_strand_id
1 'polypeptide(L)'
;MLERYELKYMIPRSMIGPISDYLSIYCSPDKYSEKSEDGFYAINNLYLDSPNFLFLRKRMDGSENRFNMRIRSYNSISGNPCFFEIKQKSFGVVRKYRADVFDENWRNLFETPGYEMDNIVNEKNKSNVSLFYRTAYSYQAEPKVLTRYRRKAYVSDVDEYARATFDCDLCYQPMEAYTLIPDEIRR
;
A
#
# COMPACT_ATOMS: atom_id res chain seq x y z
N MET A 1 22.68 -4.95 11.00
CA MET A 1 21.20 -4.90 10.95
C MET A 1 20.84 -3.43 10.85
N LEU A 2 20.19 -2.98 9.78
CA LEU A 2 19.82 -1.57 9.63
C LEU A 2 18.54 -1.31 10.43
N GLU A 3 18.64 -0.44 11.43
CA GLU A 3 17.48 0.01 12.19
C GLU A 3 16.79 1.14 11.44
N ARG A 4 15.50 0.94 11.12
CA ARG A 4 14.68 1.95 10.45
C ARG A 4 13.84 2.69 11.47
N TYR A 5 14.03 4.00 11.55
CA TYR A 5 13.20 4.91 12.33
C TYR A 5 12.12 5.54 11.42
N GLU A 6 10.87 5.62 11.91
CA GLU A 6 9.75 6.25 11.18
C GLU A 6 9.02 7.20 12.13
N LEU A 7 9.05 8.49 11.81
CA LEU A 7 8.42 9.57 12.57
C LEU A 7 7.22 10.12 11.78
N LYS A 8 6.14 10.51 12.48
CA LYS A 8 4.91 11.03 11.87
C LYS A 8 4.43 12.27 12.60
N TYR A 9 4.05 13.28 11.83
CA TYR A 9 3.62 14.58 12.33
C TYR A 9 2.34 15.01 11.62
N MET A 10 1.45 15.66 12.36
CA MET A 10 0.37 16.45 11.78
C MET A 10 0.91 17.86 11.54
N ILE A 11 0.80 18.35 10.30
CA ILE A 11 1.28 19.68 9.93
C ILE A 11 0.18 20.46 9.18
N PRO A 12 0.15 21.80 9.30
CA PRO A 12 -0.67 22.62 8.42
C PRO A 12 -0.25 22.47 6.96
N ARG A 13 -1.21 22.53 6.02
CA ARG A 13 -0.93 22.44 4.57
C ARG A 13 0.03 23.53 4.09
N SER A 14 0.02 24.70 4.72
CA SER A 14 0.94 25.82 4.44
C SER A 14 2.41 25.49 4.69
N MET A 15 2.71 24.49 5.54
CA MET A 15 4.09 24.08 5.84
C MET A 15 4.68 23.15 4.78
N ILE A 16 3.88 22.62 3.86
CA ILE A 16 4.38 21.70 2.82
C ILE A 16 5.42 22.41 1.94
N GLY A 17 5.16 23.64 1.50
CA GLY A 17 6.09 24.43 0.69
C GLY A 17 7.43 24.67 1.40
N PRO A 18 7.45 25.35 2.56
CA PRO A 18 8.68 25.62 3.30
C PRO A 18 9.50 24.36 3.63
N ILE A 19 8.85 23.25 4.00
CA ILE A 19 9.55 21.99 4.27
C ILE A 19 10.06 21.38 2.96
N SER A 20 9.29 21.41 1.87
CA SER A 20 9.73 20.97 0.55
C SER A 20 10.97 21.72 0.08
N ASP A 21 11.02 23.04 0.24
CA ASP A 21 12.16 23.87 -0.14
C ASP A 21 13.42 23.45 0.62
N TYR A 22 13.29 23.25 1.94
CA TYR A 22 14.41 22.73 2.75
C TYR A 22 14.84 21.32 2.34
N LEU A 23 13.88 20.42 2.07
CA LEU A 23 14.17 19.05 1.66
C LEU A 23 14.90 18.98 0.31
N SER A 24 14.61 19.89 -0.63
CA SER A 24 15.24 19.89 -1.95
C SER A 24 16.76 20.09 -1.95
N ILE A 25 17.33 20.51 -0.81
CA ILE A 25 18.78 20.62 -0.63
C ILE A 25 19.44 19.23 -0.55
N TYR A 26 18.70 18.22 -0.05
CA TYR A 26 19.23 16.89 0.27
C TYR A 26 18.46 15.72 -0.35
N CYS A 27 17.31 16.01 -0.97
CA CYS A 27 16.39 15.00 -1.47
C CYS A 27 15.77 15.42 -2.79
N SER A 28 15.66 14.45 -3.69
CA SER A 28 14.93 14.58 -4.95
C SER A 28 13.51 13.99 -4.82
N PRO A 29 12.52 14.52 -5.56
CA PRO A 29 11.19 13.91 -5.59
C PRO A 29 11.25 12.45 -6.06
N ASP A 30 10.36 11.59 -5.57
CA ASP A 30 10.32 10.21 -6.07
C ASP A 30 9.75 10.16 -7.51
N LYS A 31 9.99 9.05 -8.22
CA LYS A 31 9.53 8.85 -9.61
C LYS A 31 8.03 9.08 -9.87
N TYR A 32 7.20 9.03 -8.83
CA TYR A 32 5.75 9.26 -8.94
C TYR A 32 5.42 10.74 -8.73
N SER A 33 6.11 11.41 -7.81
CA SER A 33 6.04 12.85 -7.58
C SER A 33 6.59 13.61 -8.77
N GLU A 34 7.72 13.19 -9.35
CA GLU A 34 8.30 13.81 -10.55
C GLU A 34 7.38 13.79 -11.77
N LYS A 35 6.55 12.74 -11.89
CA LYS A 35 5.59 12.59 -13.00
C LYS A 35 4.28 13.33 -12.79
N SER A 36 4.04 13.88 -11.59
CA SER A 36 2.82 14.60 -11.27
C SER A 36 3.01 16.10 -11.43
N GLU A 37 2.04 16.78 -12.03
CA GLU A 37 2.07 18.22 -12.31
C GLU A 37 2.22 19.06 -11.02
N ASP A 38 1.51 18.71 -9.95
CA ASP A 38 1.60 19.40 -8.66
C ASP A 38 2.52 18.68 -7.65
N GLY A 39 3.24 17.65 -8.10
CA GLY A 39 4.10 16.81 -7.28
C GLY A 39 3.34 15.81 -6.39
N PHE A 40 2.01 15.76 -6.44
CA PHE A 40 1.20 14.83 -5.66
C PHE A 40 0.55 13.75 -6.52
N TYR A 41 0.70 12.48 -6.13
CA TYR A 41 0.05 11.34 -6.79
C TYR A 41 -0.96 10.66 -5.86
N ALA A 42 -2.01 10.06 -6.41
CA ALA A 42 -3.01 9.35 -5.64
C ALA A 42 -2.50 7.95 -5.23
N ILE A 43 -2.78 7.57 -3.99
CA ILE A 43 -2.58 6.22 -3.48
C ILE A 43 -3.93 5.66 -3.08
N ASN A 44 -4.27 4.49 -3.63
CA ASN A 44 -5.43 3.71 -3.21
C ASN A 44 -4.93 2.46 -2.47
N ASN A 45 -5.53 2.15 -1.32
CA ASN A 45 -5.22 0.92 -0.58
C ASN A 45 -6.54 0.23 -0.21
N LEU A 46 -6.79 -0.93 -0.79
CA LEU A 46 -7.85 -1.85 -0.39
C LEU A 46 -7.31 -2.76 0.72
N TYR A 47 -7.75 -2.56 1.95
CA TYR A 47 -7.39 -3.40 3.07
C TYR A 47 -8.30 -4.62 3.15
N LEU A 48 -7.67 -5.78 3.39
CA LEU A 48 -8.34 -7.05 3.60
C LEU A 48 -8.27 -7.42 5.08
N ASP A 49 -9.34 -8.01 5.59
CA ASP A 49 -9.40 -8.59 6.95
C ASP A 49 -10.29 -9.83 6.94
N SER A 50 -10.17 -10.67 7.96
CA SER A 50 -11.07 -11.80 8.15
C SER A 50 -12.51 -11.31 8.42
N PRO A 51 -13.53 -12.18 8.31
CA PRO A 51 -14.92 -11.78 8.51
C PRO A 51 -15.19 -11.18 9.90
N ASN A 52 -14.41 -11.60 10.90
CA ASN A 52 -14.49 -11.14 12.29
C ASN A 52 -13.41 -10.10 12.68
N PHE A 53 -12.79 -9.43 11.70
CA PHE A 53 -11.79 -8.36 11.91
C PHE A 53 -10.59 -8.80 12.77
N LEU A 54 -10.10 -10.01 12.55
CA LEU A 54 -8.99 -10.59 13.33
C LEU A 54 -7.73 -9.71 13.23
N PHE A 55 -7.39 -9.20 12.05
CA PHE A 55 -6.15 -8.45 11.84
C PHE A 55 -6.22 -7.09 12.54
N LEU A 56 -7.36 -6.40 12.42
CA LEU A 56 -7.64 -5.17 13.16
C LEU A 56 -7.55 -5.40 14.67
N ARG A 57 -8.25 -6.41 15.20
CA ARG A 57 -8.24 -6.74 16.64
C ARG A 57 -6.84 -7.03 17.14
N LYS A 58 -6.09 -7.92 16.47
CA LYS A 58 -4.69 -8.22 16.82
C LYS A 58 -3.80 -6.98 16.81
N ARG A 59 -4.07 -6.02 15.92
CA ARG A 59 -3.35 -4.75 15.88
C ARG A 59 -3.71 -3.85 17.07
N MET A 60 -4.99 -3.74 17.43
CA MET A 60 -5.46 -2.97 18.58
C MET A 60 -4.96 -3.55 19.90
N ASP A 61 -4.98 -4.87 20.03
CA ASP A 61 -4.51 -5.61 21.21
C ASP A 61 -2.99 -5.57 21.38
N GLY A 62 -2.26 -4.91 20.47
CA GLY A 62 -0.81 -4.85 20.52
C GLY A 62 -0.13 -6.20 20.31
N SER A 63 -0.84 -7.22 19.81
CA SER A 63 -0.34 -8.60 19.69
C SER A 63 1.00 -8.67 18.97
N GLU A 64 1.87 -9.54 19.49
CA GLU A 64 3.23 -9.74 18.96
C GLU A 64 3.22 -10.39 17.58
N ASN A 65 2.32 -11.38 17.38
CA ASN A 65 2.04 -12.01 16.11
C ASN A 65 0.81 -11.36 15.47
N ARG A 66 1.05 -10.48 14.50
CA ARG A 66 0.00 -9.78 13.76
C ARG A 66 0.45 -9.51 12.34
N PHE A 67 -0.49 -9.36 11.42
CA PHE A 67 -0.18 -8.87 10.10
C PHE A 67 -1.30 -7.98 9.56
N ASN A 68 -1.01 -7.31 8.46
CA ASN A 68 -1.94 -6.49 7.71
C ASN A 68 -1.78 -6.87 6.23
N MET A 69 -2.90 -7.00 5.54
CA MET A 69 -2.97 -7.30 4.10
C MET A 69 -3.63 -6.14 3.38
N ARG A 70 -3.04 -5.75 2.24
CA ARG A 70 -3.67 -4.79 1.36
C ARG A 70 -3.27 -4.98 -0.09
N ILE A 71 -4.17 -4.56 -0.97
CA ILE A 71 -3.90 -4.34 -2.38
C ILE A 71 -3.78 -2.83 -2.59
N ARG A 72 -2.72 -2.37 -3.24
CA ARG A 72 -2.42 -0.96 -3.42
C ARG A 72 -2.26 -0.61 -4.89
N SER A 73 -2.68 0.58 -5.30
CA SER A 73 -2.32 1.16 -6.61
C SER A 73 -1.88 2.61 -6.49
N TYR A 74 -1.13 3.06 -7.51
CA TYR A 74 -0.75 4.46 -7.70
C TYR A 74 -1.51 5.02 -8.91
N ASN A 75 -2.26 6.09 -8.70
CA ASN A 75 -3.15 6.70 -9.69
C ASN A 75 -4.17 5.69 -10.29
N SER A 76 -5.17 6.17 -11.04
CA SER A 76 -6.09 5.30 -11.79
C SER A 76 -5.66 5.15 -13.25
N ILE A 77 -4.35 5.27 -13.53
CA ILE A 77 -3.85 5.25 -14.91
C ILE A 77 -3.75 3.79 -15.34
N SER A 78 -4.42 3.46 -16.43
CA SER A 78 -4.31 2.18 -17.15
C SER A 78 -2.86 1.77 -17.34
N GLY A 79 -2.53 0.50 -17.11
CA GLY A 79 -1.17 -0.04 -17.27
C GLY A 79 -0.23 0.11 -16.06
N ASN A 80 -0.63 0.77 -14.97
CA ASN A 80 0.14 0.70 -13.72
C ASN A 80 -0.18 -0.59 -12.94
N PRO A 81 0.83 -1.29 -12.39
CA PRO A 81 0.58 -2.48 -11.59
C PRO A 81 -0.11 -2.11 -10.27
N CYS A 82 -0.92 -3.04 -9.77
CA CYS A 82 -1.29 -3.05 -8.37
C CYS A 82 -0.25 -3.83 -7.55
N PHE A 83 -0.25 -3.62 -6.25
CA PHE A 83 0.73 -4.19 -5.32
C PHE A 83 0.02 -4.97 -4.25
N PHE A 84 0.29 -6.27 -4.20
CA PHE A 84 -0.21 -7.16 -3.16
C PHE A 84 0.80 -7.14 -2.02
N GLU A 85 0.40 -6.58 -0.87
CA GLU A 85 1.30 -6.33 0.24
C GLU A 85 0.85 -7.06 1.51
N ILE A 86 1.76 -7.82 2.11
CA ILE A 86 1.62 -8.35 3.48
C ILE A 86 2.69 -7.70 4.36
N LYS A 87 2.26 -7.10 5.48
CA LYS A 87 3.16 -6.66 6.55
C LYS A 87 2.92 -7.50 7.78
N GLN A 88 3.85 -8.40 8.11
CA GLN A 88 3.79 -9.26 9.27
C GLN A 88 4.75 -8.75 10.36
N LYS A 89 4.28 -8.70 11.61
CA LYS A 89 5.11 -8.55 12.80
C LYS A 89 5.03 -9.86 13.58
N SER A 90 6.18 -10.43 13.94
CA SER A 90 6.29 -11.66 14.72
C SER A 90 7.61 -11.64 15.48
N PHE A 91 7.56 -11.89 16.79
CA PHE A 91 8.73 -11.90 17.69
C PHE A 91 9.62 -10.65 17.55
N GLY A 92 9.01 -9.47 17.57
CA GLY A 92 9.71 -8.19 17.34
C GLY A 92 10.15 -7.92 15.90
N VAL A 93 10.19 -8.91 15.02
CA VAL A 93 10.63 -8.79 13.63
C VAL A 93 9.48 -8.40 12.71
N VAL A 94 9.71 -7.39 11.85
CA VAL A 94 8.76 -7.00 10.81
C VAL A 94 9.22 -7.53 9.46
N ARG A 95 8.40 -8.39 8.84
CA ARG A 95 8.59 -8.88 7.46
C ARG A 95 7.58 -8.21 6.53
N LYS A 96 8.07 -7.79 5.36
CA LYS A 96 7.23 -7.20 4.31
C LYS A 96 7.36 -8.06 3.05
N TYR A 97 6.23 -8.52 2.55
CA TYR A 97 6.13 -9.23 1.29
C TYR A 97 5.33 -8.35 0.34
N ARG A 98 5.82 -8.19 -0.89
CA ARG A 98 5.19 -7.37 -1.92
C ARG A 98 5.30 -8.10 -3.25
N ALA A 99 4.17 -8.25 -3.93
CA ALA A 99 4.14 -8.62 -5.33
C ALA A 99 3.65 -7.45 -6.18
N ASP A 100 4.29 -7.27 -7.33
CA ASP A 100 3.90 -6.32 -8.36
C ASP A 100 3.03 -7.07 -9.39
N VAL A 101 1.78 -6.65 -9.55
CA VAL A 101 0.75 -7.34 -10.33
C VAL A 101 0.29 -6.44 -11.46
N PHE A 102 0.68 -6.79 -12.69
CA PHE A 102 0.34 -6.06 -13.91
C PHE A 102 -0.95 -6.57 -14.58
N ASP A 103 -1.45 -7.71 -14.13
CA ASP A 103 -2.69 -8.29 -14.61
C ASP A 103 -3.90 -7.43 -14.19
N GLU A 104 -4.62 -6.87 -15.16
CA GLU A 104 -5.82 -6.06 -14.91
C GLU A 104 -6.99 -6.90 -14.37
N ASN A 105 -6.96 -8.21 -14.58
CA ASN A 105 -7.95 -9.18 -14.11
C ASN A 105 -7.56 -9.82 -12.78
N TRP A 106 -6.62 -9.23 -12.03
CA TRP A 106 -6.12 -9.74 -10.74
C TRP A 106 -7.22 -10.16 -9.74
N ARG A 107 -8.42 -9.57 -9.81
CA ARG A 107 -9.57 -9.94 -8.97
C ARG A 107 -10.04 -11.38 -9.19
N ASN A 108 -9.87 -11.91 -10.40
CA ASN A 108 -10.23 -13.28 -10.75
C ASN A 108 -9.43 -14.30 -9.94
N LEU A 109 -8.25 -13.92 -9.41
CA LEU A 109 -7.50 -14.76 -8.47
C LEU A 109 -8.34 -15.13 -7.24
N PHE A 110 -9.27 -14.27 -6.82
CA PHE A 110 -10.14 -14.49 -5.66
C PHE A 110 -11.56 -14.91 -6.05
N GLU A 111 -12.03 -14.50 -7.23
CA GLU A 111 -13.43 -14.66 -7.67
C GLU A 111 -13.65 -15.87 -8.58
N THR A 112 -12.60 -16.35 -9.27
CA THR A 112 -12.71 -17.38 -10.30
C THR A 112 -11.86 -18.61 -9.94
N PRO A 113 -12.48 -19.77 -9.66
CA PRO A 113 -11.74 -21.01 -9.40
C PRO A 113 -10.82 -21.38 -10.57
N GLY A 114 -9.57 -21.70 -10.27
CA GLY A 114 -8.58 -22.11 -11.27
C GLY A 114 -7.99 -20.96 -12.10
N TYR A 115 -8.25 -19.70 -11.75
CA TYR A 115 -7.59 -18.57 -12.39
C TYR A 115 -6.09 -18.59 -12.09
N GLU A 116 -5.28 -18.56 -13.15
CA GLU A 116 -3.84 -18.37 -13.07
C GLU A 116 -3.50 -16.98 -13.60
N MET A 117 -2.68 -16.24 -12.85
CA MET A 117 -2.21 -14.92 -13.27
C MET A 117 -1.18 -15.07 -14.39
N ASP A 118 -1.44 -14.42 -15.52
CA ASP A 118 -0.50 -14.36 -16.63
C ASP A 118 0.73 -13.51 -16.29
N ASN A 119 1.84 -13.76 -17.01
CA ASN A 119 3.01 -12.87 -17.08
C ASN A 119 3.73 -12.59 -15.74
N ILE A 120 3.70 -13.51 -14.77
CA ILE A 120 4.58 -13.40 -13.59
C ILE A 120 6.00 -13.86 -13.96
N VAL A 121 6.82 -12.92 -14.44
CA VAL A 121 8.18 -13.23 -14.96
C VAL A 121 9.17 -13.61 -13.85
N ASN A 122 8.98 -13.12 -12.62
CA ASN A 122 9.95 -13.27 -11.53
C ASN A 122 9.47 -14.30 -10.48
N GLU A 123 10.27 -15.32 -10.20
CA GLU A 123 10.01 -16.36 -9.19
C GLU A 123 9.71 -15.81 -7.79
N LYS A 124 10.41 -14.74 -7.37
CA LYS A 124 10.14 -14.06 -6.09
C LYS A 124 8.77 -13.39 -6.11
N ASN A 125 8.40 -12.80 -7.24
CA ASN A 125 7.09 -12.17 -7.40
C ASN A 125 5.98 -13.22 -7.36
N LYS A 126 6.16 -14.34 -8.08
CA LYS A 126 5.25 -15.50 -8.07
C LYS A 126 5.05 -16.05 -6.67
N SER A 127 6.15 -16.25 -5.94
CA SER A 127 6.11 -16.69 -4.55
C SER A 127 5.33 -15.72 -3.66
N ASN A 128 5.49 -14.40 -3.85
CA ASN A 128 4.76 -13.40 -3.08
C ASN A 128 3.26 -13.34 -3.45
N VAL A 129 2.89 -13.52 -4.72
CA VAL A 129 1.48 -13.66 -5.14
C VAL A 129 0.86 -14.89 -4.49
N SER A 130 1.52 -16.05 -4.58
CA SER A 130 1.03 -17.28 -3.95
C SER A 130 0.94 -17.16 -2.43
N LEU A 131 1.89 -16.49 -1.78
CA LEU A 131 1.83 -16.20 -0.34
C LEU A 131 0.63 -15.32 -0.01
N PHE A 132 0.39 -14.25 -0.78
CA PHE A 132 -0.76 -13.37 -0.60
C PHE A 132 -2.07 -14.14 -0.71
N TYR A 133 -2.24 -14.89 -1.80
CA TYR A 133 -3.45 -15.69 -2.05
C TYR A 133 -3.70 -16.74 -0.95
N ARG A 134 -2.69 -17.55 -0.61
CA ARG A 134 -2.81 -18.57 0.44
C ARG A 134 -3.13 -17.96 1.81
N THR A 135 -2.53 -16.81 2.13
CA THR A 135 -2.80 -16.11 3.39
C THR A 135 -4.24 -15.60 3.39
N ALA A 136 -4.70 -14.96 2.30
CA ALA A 136 -6.08 -14.51 2.20
C ALA A 136 -7.06 -15.68 2.36
N TYR A 137 -6.83 -16.78 1.65
CA TYR A 137 -7.66 -17.98 1.75
C TYR A 137 -7.69 -18.57 3.16
N SER A 138 -6.54 -18.73 3.81
CA SER A 138 -6.43 -19.35 5.14
C SER A 138 -7.17 -18.59 6.24
N TYR A 139 -7.28 -17.28 6.10
CA TYR A 139 -7.98 -16.40 7.06
C TYR A 139 -9.36 -15.97 6.58
N GLN A 140 -9.81 -16.43 5.41
CA GLN A 140 -11.00 -15.92 4.72
C GLN A 140 -10.95 -14.38 4.60
N ALA A 141 -9.75 -13.83 4.36
CA ALA A 141 -9.55 -12.40 4.32
C ALA A 141 -10.19 -11.84 3.04
N GLU A 142 -11.08 -10.88 3.23
CA GLU A 142 -11.86 -10.24 2.18
C GLU A 142 -11.74 -8.72 2.30
N PRO A 143 -12.08 -7.95 1.25
CA PRO A 143 -12.08 -6.50 1.29
C PRO A 143 -12.90 -5.98 2.47
N LYS A 144 -12.39 -4.95 3.15
CA LYS A 144 -13.10 -4.26 4.24
C LYS A 144 -13.16 -2.76 4.07
N VAL A 145 -12.05 -2.15 3.66
CA VAL A 145 -11.97 -0.69 3.52
C VAL A 145 -11.00 -0.29 2.43
N LEU A 146 -11.46 0.60 1.54
CA LEU A 146 -10.60 1.35 0.63
C LEU A 146 -10.20 2.65 1.34
N THR A 147 -8.91 2.94 1.34
CA THR A 147 -8.37 4.23 1.79
C THR A 147 -7.69 4.93 0.63
N ARG A 148 -7.92 6.23 0.50
CA ARG A 148 -7.32 7.05 -0.54
C ARG A 148 -6.72 8.30 0.07
N TYR A 149 -5.58 8.72 -0.44
CA TYR A 149 -4.94 9.99 -0.13
C TYR A 149 -4.03 10.39 -1.28
N ARG A 150 -3.58 11.64 -1.28
CA ARG A 150 -2.56 12.13 -2.19
C ARG A 150 -1.22 12.20 -1.48
N ARG A 151 -0.16 11.78 -2.16
CA ARG A 151 1.21 11.76 -1.63
C ARG A 151 2.15 12.60 -2.48
N LYS A 152 2.96 13.42 -1.82
CA LYS A 152 4.20 13.96 -2.36
C LYS A 152 5.36 13.32 -1.60
N ALA A 153 6.34 12.77 -2.31
CA ALA A 153 7.41 11.99 -1.70
C ALA A 153 8.79 12.45 -2.20
N TYR A 154 9.75 12.38 -1.30
CA TYR A 154 11.15 12.73 -1.50
C TYR A 154 12.03 11.56 -1.05
N VAL A 155 13.06 11.27 -1.82
CA VAL A 155 14.11 10.29 -1.53
C VAL A 155 15.41 11.06 -1.37
N SER A 156 16.18 10.75 -0.32
CA SER A 156 17.44 11.45 -0.11
C SER A 156 18.47 11.06 -1.17
N ASP A 157 19.23 12.07 -1.60
CA ASP A 157 20.36 11.94 -2.52
C ASP A 157 21.67 11.64 -1.76
N VAL A 158 21.64 11.70 -0.42
CA VAL A 158 22.78 11.53 0.47
C VAL A 158 22.77 10.16 1.16
N ASP A 159 21.60 9.73 1.64
CA ASP A 159 21.41 8.44 2.31
C ASP A 159 20.27 7.66 1.65
N GLU A 160 20.58 6.48 1.10
CA GLU A 160 19.61 5.62 0.41
C GLU A 160 18.36 5.27 1.25
N TYR A 161 18.45 5.36 2.58
CA TYR A 161 17.37 5.00 3.51
C TYR A 161 16.49 6.18 3.94
N ALA A 162 16.98 7.42 3.80
CA ALA A 162 16.25 8.61 4.22
C ALA A 162 15.17 8.99 3.19
N ARG A 163 13.92 9.14 3.67
CA ARG A 163 12.77 9.51 2.85
C ARG A 163 11.82 10.40 3.63
N ALA A 164 11.26 11.39 2.97
CA ALA A 164 10.23 12.27 3.51
C ALA A 164 8.97 12.19 2.63
N THR A 165 7.79 12.20 3.26
CA THR A 165 6.51 12.12 2.53
C THR A 165 5.48 13.03 3.16
N PHE A 166 4.70 13.70 2.32
CA PHE A 166 3.50 14.45 2.70
C PHE A 166 2.28 13.71 2.21
N ASP A 167 1.35 13.41 3.11
CA ASP A 167 0.06 12.80 2.79
C ASP A 167 -1.06 13.82 3.05
N CYS A 168 -1.92 14.05 2.07
CA CYS A 168 -3.08 14.95 2.19
C CYS A 168 -4.35 14.34 1.61
N ASP A 169 -5.48 14.98 1.88
CA ASP A 169 -6.80 14.62 1.34
C ASP A 169 -7.17 13.15 1.64
N LEU A 170 -6.87 12.69 2.87
CA LEU A 170 -7.15 11.33 3.33
C LEU A 170 -8.65 11.08 3.45
N CYS A 171 -9.14 10.05 2.77
CA CYS A 171 -10.51 9.57 2.85
C CYS A 171 -10.57 8.04 2.88
N TYR A 172 -11.73 7.49 3.25
CA TYR A 172 -11.97 6.06 3.29
C TYR A 172 -13.39 5.70 2.89
N GLN A 173 -13.58 4.45 2.49
CA GLN A 173 -14.87 3.88 2.10
C GLN A 173 -14.92 2.39 2.47
N PRO A 174 -15.97 1.89 3.15
CA PRO A 174 -16.17 0.45 3.34
C PRO A 174 -16.31 -0.26 1.99
N MET A 175 -15.66 -1.41 1.84
CA MET A 175 -15.67 -2.18 0.59
C MET A 175 -15.91 -3.65 0.85
N GLU A 176 -16.69 -4.28 -0.03
CA GLU A 176 -16.90 -5.74 -0.06
C GLU A 176 -16.33 -6.37 -1.34
N ALA A 177 -16.18 -5.58 -2.40
CA ALA A 177 -15.67 -6.05 -3.70
C ALA A 177 -14.14 -5.92 -3.82
N TYR A 178 -13.51 -6.81 -4.59
CA TYR A 178 -12.10 -6.75 -4.95
C TYR A 178 -11.87 -5.68 -6.03
N THR A 179 -12.00 -4.40 -5.64
CA THR A 179 -11.78 -3.26 -6.52
C THR A 179 -11.02 -2.13 -5.83
N LEU A 180 -10.19 -1.46 -6.60
CA LEU A 180 -9.44 -0.27 -6.19
C LEU A 180 -10.14 1.03 -6.64
N ILE A 181 -11.29 0.90 -7.29
CA ILE A 181 -12.13 2.00 -7.75
C ILE A 181 -13.13 2.30 -6.62
N PRO A 182 -13.17 3.55 -6.09
CA PRO A 182 -14.19 3.95 -5.13
C PRO A 182 -15.59 3.80 -5.76
N ASP A 183 -16.56 3.38 -4.95
CA ASP A 183 -17.97 3.41 -5.39
C ASP A 183 -18.49 4.84 -5.22
N GLU A 184 -18.74 5.51 -6.35
CA GLU A 184 -19.14 6.93 -6.40
C GLU A 184 -20.51 7.19 -5.76
N ILE A 185 -21.33 6.15 -5.57
CA ILE A 185 -22.71 6.26 -5.10
C ILE A 185 -22.79 6.32 -3.55
N ARG A 186 -21.79 5.79 -2.84
CA ARG A 186 -21.79 5.64 -1.36
C ARG A 186 -21.02 6.75 -0.62
N ARG A 187 -21.08 8.00 -1.09
CA ARG A 187 -20.45 9.15 -0.40
C ARG A 187 -21.19 9.59 0.86
#